data_AF-A0A8T1W5P8-F1
#
_entry.id   AF-A0A8T1W5P8-F1
#
_cell.length_a   1.000
_cell.length_b   1.000
_cell.length_c   1.000
_cell.angle_alpha   90.00
_cell.angle_beta   90.00
_cell.angle_gamma   90.00
#
_symmetry.space_group_name_H-M   'P 1'
#
loop_
_entity.id
_entity.type
_entity.pdbx_description
1 polymer ?
#
loop_
_entity_poly.entity_id
_entity_poly.type
_entity_poly.pdbx_seq_one_letter_code
_entity_poly.pdbx_strand_id
1 'polypeptide(L)'
;MPKAVEVVTPPTPVVVEEQPPTAEEPPRPKTLISLDQLEQFEATESAEGRVKLLQTALGVQHYPVNPRTSVLVDFCFGVLNFARDDAHLPPDKTLGLLTLAHELYIYSTQPLQVPAADAEASLSEPVALPLDERIDPEDTGQTEETVVVKVLLSDAPADAYPTVEQAYEQFKDKIRRASGVVNFTAQSEEQSAAGEIPPASAATPLTPAEVAQIVAFFTSTFFRHLRAYQFLSRVARPSVVSEKALVVETPLYPAALADATMSP
;
A
#
# COMPACT_ATOMS: atom_id res chain seq x y z
N MET A 1 22.02 -82.75 -3.55
CA MET A 1 22.10 -81.96 -4.79
C MET A 1 20.76 -81.23 -4.98
N PRO A 2 20.77 -79.89 -5.01
CA PRO A 2 19.59 -79.02 -5.10
C PRO A 2 19.30 -78.58 -6.56
N LYS A 3 18.05 -78.18 -6.84
CA LYS A 3 17.62 -77.22 -7.89
C LYS A 3 16.16 -76.85 -7.58
N ALA A 4 15.89 -75.75 -6.87
CA ALA A 4 15.80 -74.35 -7.34
C ALA A 4 14.62 -74.16 -8.31
N VAL A 5 13.45 -73.85 -7.74
CA VAL A 5 12.26 -73.37 -8.46
C VAL A 5 12.16 -71.86 -8.27
N GLU A 6 11.83 -71.24 -9.40
CA GLU A 6 11.84 -69.84 -9.78
C GLU A 6 10.96 -68.94 -8.91
N VAL A 7 11.56 -67.85 -8.42
CA VAL A 7 10.91 -66.79 -7.63
C VAL A 7 10.40 -65.73 -8.60
N VAL A 8 9.08 -65.63 -8.75
CA VAL A 8 8.41 -64.49 -9.39
C VAL A 8 7.97 -63.52 -8.29
N THR A 9 8.71 -62.44 -8.13
CA THR A 9 8.33 -61.27 -7.32
C THR A 9 7.46 -60.33 -8.16
N PRO A 10 6.23 -60.00 -7.73
CA PRO A 10 5.55 -58.80 -8.21
C PRO A 10 6.16 -57.54 -7.56
N PRO A 11 6.14 -56.38 -8.24
CA PRO A 11 6.82 -55.18 -7.80
C PRO A 11 6.17 -54.55 -6.57
N THR A 12 7.00 -54.27 -5.57
CA THR A 12 6.70 -53.46 -4.40
C THR A 12 6.27 -52.06 -4.85
N PRO A 13 5.12 -51.52 -4.41
CA PRO A 13 4.83 -50.10 -4.60
C PRO A 13 5.82 -49.28 -3.81
N VAL A 14 6.53 -48.40 -4.51
CA VAL A 14 7.36 -47.34 -3.93
C VAL A 14 6.43 -46.44 -3.13
N VAL A 15 6.44 -46.61 -1.81
CA VAL A 15 5.92 -45.60 -0.89
C VAL A 15 6.86 -44.41 -1.04
N VAL A 16 6.43 -43.41 -1.80
CA VAL A 16 7.00 -42.07 -1.78
C VAL A 16 6.83 -41.60 -0.35
N GLU A 17 7.93 -41.61 0.41
CA GLU A 17 8.01 -40.96 1.71
C GLU A 17 7.84 -39.47 1.45
N GLU A 18 6.58 -39.03 1.55
CA GLU A 18 6.19 -37.63 1.45
C GLU A 18 6.88 -36.91 2.61
N GLN A 19 7.93 -36.18 2.24
CA GLN A 19 8.61 -35.20 3.08
C GLN A 19 7.56 -34.37 3.82
N PRO A 20 7.56 -34.31 5.16
CA PRO A 20 6.54 -33.59 5.90
C PRO A 20 6.52 -32.14 5.42
N PRO A 21 5.33 -31.55 5.24
CA PRO A 21 5.19 -30.19 4.74
C PRO A 21 6.01 -29.27 5.64
N THR A 22 6.90 -28.52 4.98
CA THR A 22 7.62 -27.36 5.52
C THR A 22 6.70 -26.65 6.49
N ALA A 23 7.12 -26.61 7.77
CA ALA A 23 6.43 -25.89 8.82
C ALA A 23 6.02 -24.52 8.28
N GLU A 24 4.71 -24.30 8.18
CA GLU A 24 4.16 -23.00 7.85
C GLU A 24 4.78 -22.00 8.82
N GLU A 25 5.59 -21.11 8.26
CA GLU A 25 6.12 -19.98 8.98
C GLU A 25 4.92 -19.24 9.58
N PRO A 26 4.90 -18.98 10.90
CA PRO A 26 3.77 -18.32 11.54
C PRO A 26 3.45 -17.03 10.78
N PRO A 27 2.17 -16.66 10.63
CA PRO A 27 1.77 -15.49 9.87
C PRO A 27 2.52 -14.28 10.42
N ARG A 28 3.55 -13.83 9.70
CA ARG A 28 4.34 -12.67 10.09
C ARG A 28 3.35 -11.50 10.26
N PRO A 29 3.52 -10.67 11.30
CA PRO A 29 2.69 -9.49 11.45
C PRO A 29 2.74 -8.70 10.14
N LYS A 30 1.56 -8.29 9.63
CA LYS A 30 1.44 -7.50 8.41
C LYS A 30 1.98 -6.09 8.68
N THR A 31 3.30 -5.97 8.76
CA THR A 31 3.97 -4.68 8.88
C THR A 31 4.04 -4.03 7.51
N LEU A 32 3.92 -2.70 7.47
CA LEU A 32 3.95 -1.94 6.22
C LEU A 32 5.29 -2.07 5.48
N ILE A 33 6.38 -2.18 6.25
CA ILE A 33 7.75 -2.39 5.77
C ILE A 33 8.39 -3.55 6.55
N SER A 34 9.42 -4.19 6.00
CA SER A 34 10.17 -5.23 6.71
C SER A 34 11.13 -4.65 7.75
N LEU A 35 11.57 -5.48 8.69
CA LEU A 35 12.60 -5.11 9.66
C LEU A 35 13.90 -4.68 8.95
N ASP A 36 14.34 -5.45 7.95
CA ASP A 36 15.54 -5.12 7.15
C ASP A 36 15.43 -3.75 6.48
N GLN A 37 14.23 -3.37 5.99
CA GLN A 37 13.99 -2.06 5.40
C GLN A 37 14.05 -0.93 6.43
N LEU A 38 13.57 -1.18 7.66
CA LEU A 38 13.69 -0.22 8.76
C LEU A 38 15.16 -0.04 9.18
N GLU A 39 15.93 -1.12 9.28
CA GLU A 39 17.35 -1.05 9.60
C GLU A 39 18.14 -0.29 8.52
N GLN A 40 17.84 -0.52 7.23
CA GLN A 40 18.42 0.24 6.12
C GLN A 40 18.04 1.72 6.17
N PHE A 41 16.79 2.02 6.55
CA PHE A 41 16.32 3.39 6.74
C PHE A 41 17.10 4.09 7.86
N GLU A 42 17.31 3.42 8.99
CA GLU A 42 18.07 3.95 10.12
C GLU A 42 19.56 4.12 9.80
N ALA A 43 20.16 3.16 9.09
CA ALA A 43 21.56 3.18 8.67
C ALA A 43 21.86 4.26 7.62
N THR A 44 20.87 4.67 6.82
CA THR A 44 21.05 5.71 5.81
C THR A 44 21.16 7.07 6.48
N GLU A 45 22.24 7.81 6.26
CA GLU A 45 22.45 9.12 6.89
C GLU A 45 21.68 10.27 6.20
N SER A 46 21.54 10.19 4.87
CA SER A 46 20.88 11.23 4.07
C SER A 46 19.35 11.13 4.13
N ALA A 47 18.69 12.25 4.41
CA ALA A 47 17.23 12.36 4.41
C ALA A 47 16.62 12.00 3.03
N GLU A 48 17.25 12.42 1.93
CA GLU A 48 16.79 12.07 0.58
C GLU A 48 16.90 10.55 0.32
N GLY A 49 17.96 9.92 0.83
CA GLY A 49 18.14 8.47 0.73
C GLY A 49 17.05 7.71 1.49
N ARG A 50 16.75 8.15 2.72
CA ARG A 50 15.66 7.59 3.53
C ARG A 50 14.30 7.73 2.87
N VAL A 51 14.01 8.89 2.29
CA VAL A 51 12.76 9.14 1.56
C VAL A 51 12.65 8.25 0.33
N LYS A 52 13.74 8.02 -0.42
CA LYS A 52 13.76 7.07 -1.54
C LYS A 52 13.48 5.63 -1.10
N LEU A 53 14.10 5.17 -0.02
CA LEU A 53 13.85 3.84 0.55
C LEU A 53 12.38 3.68 0.95
N LEU A 54 11.81 4.69 1.60
CA LEU A 54 10.41 4.69 2.00
C LEU A 54 9.46 4.69 0.79
N GLN A 55 9.77 5.43 -0.28
CA GLN A 55 9.00 5.39 -1.52
C GLN A 55 8.98 3.98 -2.12
N THR A 56 10.14 3.31 -2.17
CA THR A 56 10.25 1.94 -2.67
C THR A 56 9.46 0.97 -1.78
N ALA A 57 9.55 1.11 -0.45
CA ALA A 57 8.85 0.24 0.49
C ALA A 57 7.32 0.41 0.43
N LEU A 58 6.84 1.64 0.23
CA LEU A 58 5.42 1.95 0.07
C LEU A 58 4.88 1.66 -1.35
N GLY A 59 5.75 1.26 -2.29
CA GLY A 59 5.36 1.04 -3.70
C GLY A 59 4.89 2.32 -4.41
N VAL A 60 5.29 3.49 -3.90
CA VAL A 60 4.84 4.78 -4.43
C VAL A 60 5.70 5.18 -5.63
N GLN A 61 5.03 5.39 -6.76
CA GLN A 61 5.64 6.01 -7.94
C GLN A 61 5.29 7.51 -7.99
N HIS A 62 6.18 8.30 -8.58
CA HIS A 62 5.97 9.74 -8.82
C HIS A 62 5.78 10.62 -7.56
N TYR A 63 6.51 10.34 -6.47
CA TYR A 63 6.49 11.13 -5.23
C TYR A 63 6.47 12.66 -5.42
N PRO A 64 7.34 13.30 -6.23
CA PRO A 64 7.33 14.76 -6.33
C PRO A 64 6.19 15.31 -7.21
N VAL A 65 5.52 14.48 -8.00
CA VAL A 65 4.51 14.91 -8.98
C VAL A 65 3.10 14.68 -8.46
N ASN A 66 2.90 13.65 -7.64
CA ASN A 66 1.60 13.32 -7.08
C ASN A 66 1.51 13.80 -5.61
N PRO A 67 0.73 14.85 -5.32
CA PRO A 67 0.65 15.43 -3.98
C PRO A 67 -0.01 14.48 -2.97
N ARG A 68 -0.89 13.57 -3.41
CA ARG A 68 -1.52 12.60 -2.50
C ARG A 68 -0.49 11.60 -1.98
N THR A 69 0.42 11.16 -2.85
CA THR A 69 1.47 10.24 -2.46
C THR A 69 2.63 10.95 -1.77
N SER A 70 2.95 12.19 -2.15
CA SER A 70 3.91 13.04 -1.44
C SER A 70 3.56 13.16 0.04
N VAL A 71 2.32 13.56 0.33
CA VAL A 71 1.87 13.78 1.71
C VAL A 71 1.83 12.48 2.51
N LEU A 72 1.46 11.36 1.90
CA LEU A 72 1.53 10.05 2.55
C LEU A 72 2.97 9.68 2.94
N VAL A 73 3.91 9.81 2.00
CA VAL A 73 5.34 9.52 2.24
C VAL A 73 5.91 10.45 3.30
N ASP A 74 5.60 11.75 3.24
CA ASP A 74 6.06 12.74 4.22
C ASP A 74 5.50 12.46 5.62
N PHE A 75 4.23 12.05 5.69
CA PHE A 75 3.60 11.65 6.94
C PHE A 75 4.26 10.40 7.54
N CYS A 76 4.45 9.34 6.75
CA CYS A 76 5.15 8.13 7.16
C CYS A 76 6.61 8.42 7.57
N PHE A 77 7.30 9.30 6.84
CA PHE A 77 8.65 9.75 7.17
C PHE A 77 8.69 10.49 8.52
N GLY A 78 7.72 11.39 8.76
CA GLY A 78 7.57 12.08 10.04
C GLY A 78 7.32 11.11 11.20
N VAL A 79 6.49 10.08 11.00
CA VAL A 79 6.23 9.04 12.01
C VAL A 79 7.50 8.26 12.35
N LEU A 80 8.30 7.90 11.35
CA LEU A 80 9.56 7.18 11.55
C LEU A 80 10.60 8.05 12.28
N ASN A 81 10.72 9.32 11.93
CA ASN A 81 11.62 10.24 12.63
C ASN A 81 11.16 10.46 14.08
N PHE A 82 9.86 10.63 14.32
CA PHE A 82 9.31 10.72 15.69
C PHE A 82 9.63 9.46 16.50
N ALA A 83 9.39 8.28 15.93
CA ALA A 83 9.67 7.01 16.60
C ALA A 83 11.14 6.87 16.99
N ARG A 84 12.06 7.36 16.14
CA ARG A 84 13.50 7.29 16.35
C ARG A 84 14.04 8.38 17.29
N ASP A 85 13.71 9.64 17.01
CA ASP A 85 14.37 10.81 17.58
C ASP A 85 13.68 11.30 18.86
N ASP A 86 12.33 11.24 18.94
CA ASP A 86 11.57 11.76 20.08
C ASP A 86 11.14 10.66 21.06
N ALA A 87 10.60 9.56 20.54
CA ALA A 87 10.01 8.49 21.35
C ALA A 87 10.98 7.32 21.64
N HIS A 88 12.10 7.26 20.92
CA HIS A 88 13.14 6.21 21.03
C HIS A 88 12.55 4.79 21.11
N LEU A 89 11.61 4.49 20.22
CA LEU A 89 10.91 3.22 20.20
C LEU A 89 11.81 2.10 19.63
N PRO A 90 11.73 0.87 20.18
CA PRO A 90 12.37 -0.29 19.60
C PRO A 90 11.78 -0.62 18.21
N PRO A 91 12.54 -1.30 17.33
CA PRO A 91 12.15 -1.56 15.94
C PRO A 91 10.75 -2.17 15.79
N ASP A 92 10.40 -3.16 16.62
CA ASP A 92 9.09 -3.81 16.60
C ASP A 92 7.93 -2.82 16.83
N LYS A 93 8.11 -1.90 17.79
CA LYS A 93 7.11 -0.87 18.10
C LYS A 93 7.07 0.20 17.01
N THR A 94 8.21 0.54 16.41
CA THR A 94 8.30 1.47 15.29
C THR A 94 7.55 0.95 14.06
N LEU A 95 7.71 -0.34 13.72
CA LEU A 95 6.96 -0.99 12.64
C LEU A 95 5.46 -1.02 12.93
N GLY A 96 5.08 -1.32 14.17
CA GLY A 96 3.68 -1.28 14.61
C GLY A 96 3.08 0.12 14.51
N LEU A 97 3.82 1.14 14.95
CA LEU A 97 3.40 2.53 14.89
C LEU A 97 3.24 3.02 13.45
N LEU A 98 4.20 2.71 12.56
CA LEU A 98 4.12 3.06 11.15
C LEU A 98 2.90 2.42 10.49
N THR A 99 2.66 1.13 10.77
CA THR A 99 1.52 0.40 10.23
C THR A 99 0.20 1.02 10.69
N LEU A 100 0.09 1.33 11.99
CA LEU A 100 -1.07 2.01 12.56
C LEU A 100 -1.29 3.38 11.91
N ALA A 101 -0.23 4.17 11.75
CA ALA A 101 -0.26 5.49 11.15
C ALA A 101 -0.78 5.43 9.71
N HIS A 102 -0.23 4.52 8.91
CA HIS A 102 -0.63 4.30 7.53
C HIS A 102 -2.10 3.90 7.43
N GLU A 103 -2.54 2.90 8.22
CA GLU A 103 -3.93 2.49 8.20
C GLU A 103 -4.90 3.60 8.65
N LEU A 104 -4.50 4.43 9.63
CA LEU A 104 -5.29 5.58 10.07
C LEU A 104 -5.39 6.64 8.97
N TYR A 105 -4.28 6.91 8.26
CA TYR A 105 -4.27 7.82 7.12
C TYR A 105 -5.22 7.32 6.03
N ILE A 106 -5.09 6.06 5.64
CA ILE A 106 -5.92 5.44 4.61
C ILE A 106 -7.39 5.47 4.99
N TYR A 107 -7.73 5.10 6.23
CA TYR A 107 -9.10 5.17 6.72
C TYR A 107 -9.67 6.60 6.63
N SER A 108 -8.90 7.58 7.10
CA SER A 108 -9.40 8.96 7.20
C SER A 108 -9.48 9.67 5.85
N THR A 109 -8.80 9.14 4.82
CA THR A 109 -8.70 9.73 3.48
C THR A 109 -9.43 8.92 2.40
N GLN A 110 -10.12 7.84 2.77
CA GLN A 110 -11.05 7.13 1.91
C GLN A 110 -12.48 7.58 2.19
N PRO A 111 -13.32 7.74 1.15
CA PRO A 111 -14.72 8.00 1.36
C PRO A 111 -15.37 6.77 2.03
N LEU A 112 -16.19 7.01 3.06
CA LEU A 112 -17.13 6.06 3.61
C LEU A 112 -17.98 5.54 2.43
N GLN A 113 -18.05 4.23 2.26
CA GLN A 113 -18.85 3.62 1.19
C GLN A 113 -20.30 4.09 1.33
N VAL A 114 -20.72 5.03 0.49
CA VAL A 114 -22.11 5.43 0.39
C VAL A 114 -22.83 4.25 -0.29
N PRO A 115 -23.91 3.70 0.29
CA PRO A 115 -24.70 2.67 -0.37
C PRO A 115 -25.13 3.21 -1.74
N ALA A 116 -24.95 2.39 -2.78
CA ALA A 116 -25.05 2.72 -4.20
C ALA A 116 -26.48 3.09 -4.68
N ALA A 117 -27.19 3.94 -3.95
CA ALA A 117 -28.52 4.41 -4.32
C ALA A 117 -28.49 5.71 -5.15
N ASP A 118 -27.42 6.52 -5.05
CA ASP A 118 -27.36 7.85 -5.69
C ASP A 118 -26.28 7.99 -6.79
N ALA A 119 -25.58 6.91 -7.16
CA ALA A 119 -24.46 6.94 -8.11
C ALA A 119 -24.85 6.76 -9.60
N GLU A 120 -26.15 6.70 -9.92
CA GLU A 120 -26.67 6.54 -11.29
C GLU A 120 -27.10 7.88 -11.92
N ALA A 121 -26.47 8.99 -11.53
CA ALA A 121 -26.80 10.33 -12.06
C ALA A 121 -25.54 11.16 -12.38
N SER A 122 -24.56 10.59 -13.07
CA SER A 122 -23.50 11.37 -13.73
C SER A 122 -22.86 10.60 -14.89
N LEU A 123 -23.68 10.08 -15.79
CA LEU A 123 -23.29 9.92 -17.19
C LEU A 123 -23.72 11.18 -17.93
N SER A 124 -23.02 12.29 -17.69
CA SER A 124 -23.19 13.51 -18.47
C SER A 124 -22.36 13.41 -19.75
N GLU A 125 -23.11 13.24 -20.83
CA GLU A 125 -22.85 13.55 -22.24
C GLU A 125 -21.70 14.55 -22.47
N PRO A 126 -20.83 14.34 -23.49
CA PRO A 126 -19.75 15.27 -23.79
C PRO A 126 -20.33 16.58 -24.35
N VAL A 127 -20.37 17.62 -23.52
CA VAL A 127 -20.63 18.99 -24.00
C VAL A 127 -19.35 19.48 -24.67
N ALA A 128 -19.30 19.36 -26.00
CA ALA A 128 -18.35 20.10 -26.81
C ALA A 128 -18.66 21.59 -26.68
N LEU A 129 -17.78 22.35 -26.03
CA LEU A 129 -17.82 23.81 -26.11
C LEU A 129 -17.34 24.22 -27.51
N PRO A 130 -18.10 25.00 -28.28
CA PRO A 130 -17.61 25.54 -29.54
C PRO A 130 -16.62 26.67 -29.21
N LEU A 131 -15.35 26.44 -29.53
CA LEU A 131 -14.32 27.47 -29.48
C LEU A 131 -14.47 28.32 -30.75
N ASP A 132 -15.32 29.35 -30.66
CA ASP A 132 -15.44 30.38 -31.68
C ASP A 132 -14.34 31.42 -31.43
N GLU A 133 -13.18 31.22 -32.05
CA GLU A 133 -12.26 32.32 -32.37
C GLU A 133 -11.51 31.98 -33.65
N ARG A 134 -12.03 32.50 -34.76
CA ARG A 134 -11.38 32.51 -36.07
C ARG A 134 -10.06 33.27 -35.98
N ILE A 135 -8.96 32.55 -36.21
CA ILE A 135 -7.72 33.15 -36.73
C ILE A 135 -7.25 32.23 -37.86
N ASP A 136 -7.37 32.71 -39.09
CA ASP A 136 -6.87 32.07 -40.31
C ASP A 136 -5.32 32.07 -40.37
N PRO A 137 -4.69 31.18 -41.17
CA PRO A 137 -3.37 30.62 -40.89
C PRO A 137 -2.24 31.26 -41.72
N GLU A 138 -1.05 31.35 -41.13
CA GLU A 138 0.21 31.36 -41.90
C GLU A 138 1.19 30.32 -41.34
N ASP A 139 1.22 29.20 -42.04
CA ASP A 139 2.38 28.40 -42.43
C ASP A 139 3.66 28.47 -41.56
N THR A 140 3.81 27.52 -40.63
CA THR A 140 5.11 26.85 -40.43
C THR A 140 4.87 25.48 -39.78
N GLY A 141 5.34 24.41 -40.43
CA GLY A 141 5.17 23.02 -39.96
C GLY A 141 5.71 22.78 -38.55
N GLN A 142 4.81 22.69 -37.58
CA GLN A 142 5.03 22.04 -36.30
C GLN A 142 3.89 21.05 -36.08
N THR A 143 4.26 19.79 -35.89
CA THR A 143 3.38 18.67 -35.60
C THR A 143 2.41 19.05 -34.48
N GLU A 144 1.12 19.12 -34.79
CA GLU A 144 0.07 19.57 -33.89
C GLU A 144 0.01 18.67 -32.65
N GLU A 145 0.43 19.22 -31.51
CA GLU A 145 0.28 18.61 -30.19
C GLU A 145 -1.17 18.84 -29.72
N THR A 146 -2.05 17.87 -29.96
CA THR A 146 -3.43 17.91 -29.46
C THR A 146 -3.45 17.63 -27.96
N VAL A 147 -3.38 18.70 -27.16
CA VAL A 147 -3.55 18.62 -25.70
C VAL A 147 -5.03 18.51 -25.36
N VAL A 148 -5.51 17.29 -25.09
CA VAL A 148 -6.88 17.07 -24.58
C VAL A 148 -6.85 17.18 -23.06
N VAL A 149 -7.34 18.30 -22.51
CA VAL A 149 -7.51 18.49 -21.07
C VAL A 149 -8.79 17.77 -20.62
N LYS A 150 -8.66 16.58 -20.04
CA LYS A 150 -9.79 15.84 -19.46
C LYS A 150 -9.94 16.21 -17.98
N VAL A 151 -10.90 17.08 -17.67
CA VAL A 151 -11.26 17.40 -16.28
C VAL A 151 -12.24 16.34 -15.77
N LEU A 152 -11.73 15.33 -15.05
CA LEU A 152 -12.58 14.40 -14.29
C LEU A 152 -13.03 15.10 -13.01
N LEU A 153 -14.21 15.70 -13.00
CA LEU A 153 -14.85 16.21 -11.79
C LEU A 153 -15.42 15.04 -11.00
N SER A 154 -14.68 14.56 -9.99
CA SER A 154 -15.23 13.71 -8.94
C SER A 154 -15.04 14.45 -7.63
N ASP A 155 -15.98 15.33 -7.31
CA ASP A 155 -16.04 16.00 -6.02
C ASP A 155 -16.95 15.18 -5.11
N ALA A 156 -16.37 14.25 -4.35
CA ALA A 156 -17.09 13.61 -3.26
C ALA A 156 -17.53 14.70 -2.24
N PRO A 157 -18.73 14.63 -1.65
CA PRO A 157 -19.15 15.62 -0.66
C PRO A 157 -18.25 15.57 0.58
N ALA A 158 -18.15 16.68 1.32
CA ALA A 158 -17.34 16.73 2.55
C ALA A 158 -17.74 15.65 3.57
N ASP A 159 -19.02 15.32 3.62
CA ASP A 159 -19.61 14.36 4.54
C ASP A 159 -19.35 12.90 4.13
N ALA A 160 -18.73 12.68 2.97
CA ALA A 160 -18.33 11.34 2.54
C ALA A 160 -17.10 10.83 3.28
N TYR A 161 -16.39 11.63 4.06
CA TYR A 161 -15.16 11.22 4.76
C TYR A 161 -15.38 11.07 6.27
N PRO A 162 -14.60 10.24 6.97
CA PRO A 162 -14.72 10.10 8.41
C PRO A 162 -14.49 11.44 9.13
N THR A 163 -15.27 11.68 10.19
CA THR A 163 -15.06 12.86 11.03
C THR A 163 -13.78 12.71 11.87
N VAL A 164 -13.30 13.83 12.44
CA VAL A 164 -12.13 13.80 13.34
C VAL A 164 -12.38 12.86 14.53
N GLU A 165 -13.60 12.87 15.05
CA GLU A 165 -14.03 12.03 16.18
C GLU A 165 -13.99 10.54 15.80
N GLN A 166 -14.48 10.19 14.60
CA GLN A 166 -14.44 8.80 14.11
C GLN A 166 -13.01 8.31 13.88
N ALA A 167 -12.16 9.14 13.27
CA ALA A 167 -10.74 8.84 13.10
C ALA A 167 -10.03 8.69 14.46
N TYR A 168 -10.37 9.54 15.43
CA TYR A 168 -9.79 9.49 16.78
C TYR A 168 -10.22 8.26 17.57
N GLU A 169 -11.49 7.84 17.49
CA GLU A 169 -11.94 6.59 18.11
C GLU A 169 -11.25 5.38 17.48
N GLN A 170 -11.12 5.35 16.15
CA GLN A 170 -10.37 4.28 15.49
C GLN A 170 -8.90 4.25 15.95
N PHE A 171 -8.26 5.41 16.06
CA PHE A 171 -6.90 5.53 16.59
C PHE A 171 -6.80 5.02 18.03
N LYS A 172 -7.71 5.43 18.92
CA LYS A 172 -7.77 4.97 20.31
C LYS A 172 -7.90 3.46 20.40
N ASP A 173 -8.77 2.86 19.60
CA ASP A 173 -8.98 1.41 19.61
C ASP A 173 -7.74 0.65 19.15
N LYS A 174 -7.02 1.16 18.14
CA LYS A 174 -5.76 0.56 17.68
C LYS A 174 -4.64 0.69 18.71
N ILE A 175 -4.50 1.85 19.33
CA ILE A 175 -3.52 2.08 20.40
C ILE A 175 -3.83 1.20 21.63
N ARG A 176 -5.12 1.06 21.99
CA ARG A 176 -5.56 0.18 23.07
C ARG A 176 -5.15 -1.28 22.81
N ARG A 177 -5.38 -1.77 21.59
CA ARG A 177 -4.95 -3.11 21.16
C ARG A 177 -3.43 -3.27 21.18
N ALA A 178 -2.68 -2.28 20.67
CA ALA A 178 -1.22 -2.29 20.69
C ALA A 178 -0.62 -2.19 22.11
N SER A 179 -1.37 -1.66 23.07
CA SER A 179 -1.00 -1.63 24.49
C SER A 179 -1.33 -2.93 25.24
N GLY A 180 -1.88 -3.93 24.55
CA GLY A 180 -2.27 -5.22 25.15
C GLY A 180 -3.56 -5.17 25.97
N VAL A 181 -4.34 -4.08 25.89
CA VAL A 181 -5.62 -3.96 26.60
C VAL A 181 -6.69 -4.63 25.73
N VAL A 182 -6.96 -5.91 25.99
CA VAL A 182 -8.04 -6.67 25.35
C VAL A 182 -9.37 -6.28 26.00
N ASN A 183 -10.30 -5.72 25.22
CA ASN A 183 -11.66 -5.50 25.67
C ASN A 183 -12.42 -6.84 25.67
N PHE A 184 -12.60 -7.44 26.84
CA PHE A 184 -13.63 -8.46 27.05
C PHE A 184 -14.98 -7.76 27.07
N THR A 185 -15.61 -7.55 25.93
CA THR A 185 -17.02 -7.13 25.91
C THR A 185 -17.73 -7.63 24.66
N ALA A 186 -18.58 -8.64 24.91
CA ALA A 186 -19.73 -9.10 24.14
C ALA A 186 -19.47 -9.94 22.87
N GLN A 187 -19.35 -11.26 23.05
CA GLN A 187 -20.45 -12.18 22.77
C GLN A 187 -20.42 -13.37 23.75
N SER A 188 -21.59 -13.67 24.31
CA SER A 188 -21.82 -14.63 25.38
C SER A 188 -21.81 -16.09 24.91
N GLU A 189 -21.31 -16.93 25.81
CA GLU A 189 -21.83 -18.25 26.20
C GLU A 189 -21.69 -19.47 25.26
N GLU A 190 -21.12 -20.52 25.88
CA GLU A 190 -21.12 -21.95 25.53
C GLU A 190 -20.21 -22.40 24.37
N GLN A 191 -18.94 -22.70 24.68
CA GLN A 191 -18.50 -24.10 24.82
C GLN A 191 -17.08 -24.21 25.40
N SER A 192 -16.98 -24.75 26.61
CA SER A 192 -15.73 -25.20 27.21
C SER A 192 -15.16 -26.39 26.44
N ALA A 193 -13.94 -26.28 25.92
CA ALA A 193 -12.86 -27.28 26.02
C ALA A 193 -11.64 -26.89 25.16
N ALA A 194 -10.46 -27.16 25.71
CA ALA A 194 -9.16 -27.20 25.04
C ALA A 194 -8.50 -25.86 24.69
N GLY A 195 -7.67 -25.40 25.64
CA GLY A 195 -6.37 -24.78 25.43
C GLY A 195 -6.08 -24.17 24.06
N GLU A 196 -6.62 -22.98 23.79
CA GLU A 196 -6.06 -22.08 22.79
C GLU A 196 -4.93 -21.28 23.43
N ILE A 197 -3.72 -21.68 23.09
CA ILE A 197 -2.49 -20.91 23.30
C ILE A 197 -2.74 -19.52 22.66
N PRO A 198 -2.54 -18.40 23.38
CA PRO A 198 -2.67 -17.08 22.78
C PRO A 198 -1.71 -17.00 21.58
N PRO A 199 -2.13 -16.47 20.41
CA PRO A 199 -1.24 -16.39 19.26
C PRO A 199 0.01 -15.61 19.67
N ALA A 200 1.14 -16.29 19.62
CA ALA A 200 2.45 -15.76 19.89
C ALA A 200 2.78 -14.69 18.84
N SER A 201 2.41 -13.45 19.12
CA SER A 201 3.09 -12.27 18.61
C SER A 201 3.24 -11.34 19.80
N ALA A 202 4.20 -11.68 20.66
CA ALA A 202 4.60 -10.86 21.80
C ALA A 202 5.38 -9.64 21.29
N ALA A 203 4.73 -8.80 20.48
CA ALA A 203 5.12 -7.41 20.40
C ALA A 203 5.06 -6.86 21.84
N THR A 204 6.18 -6.32 22.31
CA THR A 204 6.24 -5.73 23.64
C THR A 204 5.18 -4.64 23.72
N PRO A 205 4.25 -4.68 24.69
CA PRO A 205 3.15 -3.72 24.74
C PRO A 205 3.69 -2.29 24.90
N LEU A 206 2.94 -1.32 24.37
CA LEU A 206 3.23 0.09 24.58
C LEU A 206 3.09 0.46 26.05
N THR A 207 4.07 1.18 26.58
CA THR A 207 4.01 1.72 27.94
C THR A 207 3.11 2.95 27.97
N PRO A 208 2.53 3.32 29.13
CA PRO A 208 1.70 4.52 29.23
C PRO A 208 2.42 5.82 28.80
N ALA A 209 3.74 5.90 29.04
CA ALA A 209 4.54 7.05 28.63
C ALA A 209 4.70 7.13 27.10
N GLU A 210 4.99 5.99 26.44
CA GLU A 210 5.05 5.89 24.98
C GLU A 210 3.69 6.25 24.36
N VAL A 211 2.59 5.74 24.93
CA VAL A 211 1.23 6.07 24.46
C VAL A 211 0.98 7.57 24.56
N ALA A 212 1.33 8.22 25.67
CA ALA A 212 1.14 9.66 25.84
C ALA A 212 1.91 10.48 24.78
N GLN A 213 3.16 10.09 24.50
CA GLN A 213 3.97 10.73 23.45
C GLN A 213 3.37 10.52 22.06
N ILE A 214 2.95 9.29 21.73
CA ILE A 214 2.30 8.97 20.45
C ILE A 214 1.02 9.79 20.29
N VAL A 215 0.16 9.84 21.31
CA VAL A 215 -1.07 10.64 21.27
C VAL A 215 -0.76 12.13 21.08
N ALA A 216 0.21 12.67 21.81
CA ALA A 216 0.64 14.07 21.65
C ALA A 216 1.16 14.37 20.23
N PHE A 217 1.93 13.44 19.66
CA PHE A 217 2.43 13.55 18.29
C PHE A 217 1.29 13.55 17.28
N PHE A 218 0.39 12.55 17.32
CA PHE A 218 -0.73 12.46 16.37
C PHE A 218 -1.71 13.63 16.49
N THR A 219 -1.98 14.11 17.71
CA THR A 219 -2.88 15.26 17.92
C THR A 219 -2.29 16.56 17.36
N SER A 220 -0.98 16.78 17.54
CA SER A 220 -0.30 17.99 17.04
C SER A 220 0.05 17.95 15.55
N THR A 221 0.13 16.77 14.94
CA THR A 221 0.49 16.60 13.53
C THR A 221 -0.69 16.15 12.68
N PHE A 222 -1.11 14.89 12.82
CA PHE A 222 -2.12 14.26 11.97
C PHE A 222 -3.50 14.89 12.13
N PHE A 223 -4.05 14.92 13.35
CA PHE A 223 -5.42 15.38 13.59
C PHE A 223 -5.58 16.88 13.35
N ARG A 224 -4.52 17.67 13.62
CA ARG A 224 -4.50 19.10 13.29
C ARG A 224 -4.67 19.35 11.79
N HIS A 225 -4.12 18.47 10.95
CA HIS A 225 -4.09 18.62 9.49
C HIS A 225 -5.06 17.68 8.75
N LEU A 226 -5.92 16.96 9.47
CA LEU A 226 -6.79 15.92 8.88
C LEU A 226 -7.65 16.46 7.73
N ARG A 227 -8.24 17.65 7.90
CA ARG A 227 -9.06 18.27 6.85
C ARG A 227 -8.27 18.57 5.58
N ALA A 228 -6.99 18.90 5.70
CA ALA A 228 -6.14 19.14 4.53
C ALA A 228 -5.84 17.83 3.79
N TYR A 229 -5.60 16.73 4.52
CA TYR A 229 -5.42 15.40 3.93
C TYR A 229 -6.69 14.93 3.21
N GLN A 230 -7.85 15.09 3.84
CA GLN A 230 -9.14 14.78 3.23
C GLN A 230 -9.42 15.62 1.99
N PHE A 231 -9.10 16.92 2.02
CA PHE A 231 -9.25 17.80 0.88
C PHE A 231 -8.43 17.34 -0.33
N LEU A 232 -7.18 16.90 -0.12
CA LEU A 232 -6.32 16.39 -1.19
C LEU A 232 -6.89 15.12 -1.84
N SER A 233 -7.53 14.26 -1.04
CA SER A 233 -8.17 13.04 -1.54
C SER A 233 -9.51 13.31 -2.22
N ARG A 234 -10.24 14.33 -1.76
CA ARG A 234 -11.56 14.72 -2.27
C ARG A 234 -11.49 15.43 -3.62
N VAL A 235 -10.58 16.39 -3.76
CA VAL A 235 -10.55 17.23 -4.96
C VAL A 235 -9.87 16.47 -6.09
N ALA A 236 -10.62 16.22 -7.16
CA ALA A 236 -10.04 15.76 -8.40
C ALA A 236 -9.21 16.89 -9.03
N ARG A 237 -7.96 16.60 -9.39
CA ARG A 237 -7.07 17.59 -10.00
C ARG A 237 -7.18 17.52 -11.52
N PRO A 238 -7.14 18.67 -12.22
CA PRO A 238 -7.03 18.66 -13.67
C PRO A 238 -5.72 17.96 -14.03
N SER A 239 -5.82 16.84 -14.75
CA SER A 239 -4.68 16.16 -15.32
C SER A 239 -4.59 16.53 -16.80
N VAL A 240 -3.37 16.82 -17.25
CA VAL A 240 -3.08 16.96 -18.68
C VAL A 240 -2.58 15.62 -19.16
N VAL A 241 -3.33 14.98 -20.06
CA VAL A 241 -2.88 13.77 -20.74
C VAL A 241 -2.23 14.22 -22.04
N SER A 242 -0.92 14.00 -22.16
CA SER A 242 -0.16 14.24 -23.39
C SER A 242 0.10 12.90 -24.05
N GLU A 243 -0.41 12.74 -25.28
CA GLU A 243 -0.09 11.60 -26.12
C GLU A 243 1.24 11.89 -26.83
N LYS A 244 2.24 11.04 -26.62
CA LYS A 244 3.53 11.14 -27.31
C LYS A 244 3.67 10.00 -28.29
N ALA A 245 3.85 10.31 -29.56
CA ALA A 245 4.20 9.33 -30.57
C ALA A 245 5.59 8.77 -30.26
N LEU A 246 5.64 7.52 -29.80
CA LEU A 246 6.89 6.79 -29.60
C LEU A 246 7.27 6.14 -30.93
N VAL A 247 8.46 6.47 -31.45
CA VAL A 247 9.05 5.74 -32.56
C VAL A 247 9.48 4.38 -32.02
N VAL A 248 8.72 3.34 -32.36
CA VAL A 248 9.08 1.96 -32.04
C VAL A 248 9.89 1.42 -33.21
N GLU A 249 11.16 1.08 -32.96
CA GLU A 249 11.94 0.34 -33.95
C GLU A 249 11.29 -1.02 -34.18
N THR A 250 10.96 -1.33 -35.44
CA THR A 250 10.45 -2.66 -35.79
C THR A 250 11.62 -3.63 -35.68
N PRO A 251 11.54 -4.69 -34.84
CA PRO A 251 12.61 -5.67 -34.75
C PRO A 251 12.85 -6.29 -36.13
N LEU A 252 14.13 -6.47 -36.48
CA LEU A 252 14.51 -7.15 -37.71
C LEU A 252 13.86 -8.54 -37.77
N TYR A 253 13.40 -8.93 -38.95
CA TYR A 253 12.89 -10.27 -39.16
C TYR A 253 13.95 -11.31 -38.81
N PRO A 254 13.57 -12.42 -38.14
CA PRO A 254 14.51 -13.51 -37.91
C PRO A 254 15.05 -14.01 -39.25
N ALA A 255 16.35 -14.30 -39.31
CA ALA A 255 16.98 -14.86 -40.49
C ALA A 255 16.27 -16.16 -40.90
N ALA A 256 16.16 -16.41 -42.20
CA ALA A 256 15.53 -17.63 -42.69
C ALA A 256 16.36 -18.84 -42.23
N LEU A 257 15.69 -19.93 -41.83
CA LEU A 257 16.37 -21.19 -41.46
C LEU A 257 17.21 -21.77 -42.61
N ALA A 258 16.94 -21.34 -43.86
CA ALA A 258 17.73 -21.69 -45.03
C ALA A 258 19.15 -21.07 -45.02
N ASP A 259 19.35 -19.96 -44.30
CA ASP A 259 20.63 -19.27 -44.17
C ASP A 259 21.45 -19.79 -42.97
N ALA A 260 20.93 -20.80 -42.23
CA ALA A 260 21.63 -21.41 -41.12
C ALA A 260 22.78 -22.29 -41.63
N THR A 261 23.98 -21.72 -41.73
CA THR A 261 25.20 -22.50 -41.95
C THR A 261 25.64 -23.15 -40.64
N MET A 262 25.79 -24.48 -40.62
CA MET A 262 26.45 -25.15 -39.50
C MET A 262 27.92 -24.73 -39.48
N SER A 263 28.34 -24.01 -38.44
CA SER A 263 29.76 -23.78 -38.17
C SER A 263 30.43 -25.13 -37.85
N PRO A 264 31.63 -25.41 -38.39
CA PRO A 264 32.44 -26.56 -38.00
C PRO A 264 32.96 -26.46 -36.56
#